data_AF-A0A519GWR0-F1
#
_entry.id   AF-A0A519GWR0-F1
#
_cell.length_a   1.000
_cell.length_b   1.000
_cell.length_c   1.000
_cell.angle_alpha   90.00
_cell.angle_beta   90.00
_cell.angle_gamma   90.00
#
_symmetry.space_group_name_H-M   'P 1'
#
loop_
_entity.id
_entity.type
_entity.pdbx_description
1 polymer ?
#
loop_
_entity_poly.entity_id
_entity_poly.type
_entity_poly.pdbx_seq_one_letter_code
_entity_poly.pdbx_strand_id
1 'polypeptide(L)'
;KVATTKAQRKLFFNLRSMKQGFKADAAAADASTHRETLSPSEVSAMATRLNVKREEVLEMETRLSGGDVMLDPSPSDDGDDAFGPIAYLADATQEPTARLESQRHDRMSSEGISTALEALDDRSRRIVEERWLKVNDDGSGGMTLHDLAAVYGVSAERIRQIEVAAMKKMKKALAAYA
;
A
#
# COMPACT_ATOMS: atom_id res chain seq x y z
N LYS A 1 -12.85 5.50 -14.73
CA LYS A 1 -13.99 6.44 -14.89
C LYS A 1 -13.43 7.71 -15.55
N VAL A 2 -13.72 7.96 -16.84
CA VAL A 2 -12.80 8.73 -17.73
C VAL A 2 -12.99 10.26 -17.73
N ALA A 3 -14.13 10.80 -17.30
CA ALA A 3 -14.28 12.25 -17.10
C ALA A 3 -15.37 12.54 -16.06
N THR A 4 -15.00 13.17 -14.95
CA THR A 4 -15.90 13.41 -13.82
C THR A 4 -16.43 14.84 -13.77
N THR A 5 -15.76 15.81 -14.43
CA THR A 5 -16.20 17.23 -14.46
C THR A 5 -16.71 17.69 -15.83
N LYS A 6 -17.48 18.78 -15.84
CA LYS A 6 -17.99 19.42 -17.07
C LYS A 6 -16.84 19.93 -17.97
N ALA A 7 -15.76 20.44 -17.37
CA ALA A 7 -14.56 20.88 -18.07
C ALA A 7 -13.83 19.70 -18.74
N GLN A 8 -13.61 18.61 -18.00
CA GLN A 8 -12.97 17.39 -18.53
C GLN A 8 -13.79 16.76 -19.67
N ARG A 9 -15.11 16.71 -19.56
CA ARG A 9 -15.97 16.21 -20.65
C ARG A 9 -15.84 17.07 -21.91
N LYS A 10 -15.82 18.40 -21.75
CA LYS A 10 -15.65 19.34 -22.87
C LYS A 10 -14.29 19.16 -23.55
N LEU A 11 -13.23 18.95 -22.76
CA LEU A 11 -11.89 18.66 -23.28
C LEU A 11 -11.85 17.29 -23.99
N PHE A 12 -12.42 16.24 -23.40
CA PHE A 12 -12.44 14.90 -23.99
C PHE A 12 -13.00 14.88 -25.43
N PHE A 13 -14.09 15.62 -25.68
CA PHE A 13 -14.70 15.66 -27.02
C PHE A 13 -13.99 16.59 -28.02
N ASN A 14 -13.35 17.67 -27.57
CA ASN A 14 -12.82 18.70 -28.46
C ASN A 14 -11.29 18.73 -28.59
N LEU A 15 -10.56 18.11 -27.65
CA LEU A 15 -9.10 18.24 -27.58
C LEU A 15 -8.41 17.59 -28.79
N ARG A 16 -8.87 16.41 -29.23
CA ARG A 16 -8.28 15.72 -30.38
C ARG A 16 -8.47 16.47 -31.70
N SER A 17 -9.68 16.98 -31.96
CA SER A 17 -9.98 17.72 -33.19
C SER A 17 -9.25 19.07 -33.24
N MET A 18 -9.22 19.81 -32.12
CA MET A 18 -8.50 21.07 -32.05
C MET A 18 -6.99 20.90 -32.19
N LYS A 19 -6.41 19.86 -31.59
CA LYS A 19 -4.99 19.51 -31.73
C LYS A 19 -4.61 19.17 -33.18
N GLN A 20 -5.48 18.47 -33.91
CA GLN A 20 -5.26 18.21 -35.34
C GLN A 20 -5.32 19.50 -36.19
N GLY A 21 -6.22 20.42 -35.85
CA GLY A 21 -6.28 21.74 -36.51
C GLY A 21 -4.98 22.54 -36.31
N PHE A 22 -4.49 22.64 -35.07
CA PHE A 22 -3.23 23.33 -34.79
C PHE A 22 -2.03 22.69 -35.50
N LYS A 23 -1.98 21.36 -35.61
CA LYS A 23 -0.95 20.66 -36.40
C LYS A 23 -1.02 20.98 -37.89
N ALA A 24 -2.22 21.08 -38.46
CA ALA A 24 -2.41 21.45 -39.87
C ALA A 24 -1.97 22.89 -40.14
N ASP A 25 -2.30 23.83 -39.24
CA ASP A 25 -1.89 25.23 -39.33
C ASP A 25 -0.36 25.38 -39.20
N ALA A 26 0.27 24.63 -38.29
CA ALA A 26 1.72 24.63 -38.11
C ALA A 26 2.47 24.01 -39.31
N ALA A 27 1.92 22.96 -39.92
CA ALA A 27 2.48 22.34 -41.13
C ALA A 27 2.39 23.28 -42.36
N ALA A 28 1.36 24.12 -42.44
CA ALA A 28 1.24 25.13 -43.49
C ALA A 28 2.24 26.29 -43.35
N ALA A 29 2.78 26.50 -42.15
CA ALA A 29 3.73 27.57 -41.83
C ALA A 29 5.21 27.17 -41.97
N ASP A 30 5.51 26.03 -42.63
CA ASP A 30 6.86 25.45 -42.84
C ASP A 30 7.65 25.17 -41.54
N ALA A 31 6.95 25.19 -40.40
CA ALA A 31 7.49 24.78 -39.12
C ALA A 31 7.30 23.27 -39.01
N SER A 32 8.24 22.48 -39.55
CA SER A 32 8.26 21.01 -39.53
C SER A 32 8.29 20.46 -38.09
N THR A 33 7.12 20.49 -37.47
CA THR A 33 6.92 20.18 -36.07
C THR A 33 6.11 18.90 -35.97
N HIS A 34 6.79 17.76 -36.16
CA HIS A 34 6.25 16.43 -35.88
C HIS A 34 6.09 16.18 -34.37
N ARG A 35 5.63 17.18 -33.61
CA ARG A 35 5.45 17.04 -32.16
C ARG A 35 4.11 16.39 -31.87
N GLU A 36 4.14 15.43 -30.96
CA GLU A 36 2.92 14.82 -30.42
C GLU A 36 2.31 15.65 -29.31
N THR A 37 2.99 16.68 -28.80
CA THR A 37 2.55 17.54 -27.70
C THR A 37 2.17 18.95 -28.17
N LEU A 38 1.20 19.58 -27.50
CA LEU A 38 0.83 20.98 -27.72
C LEU A 38 1.91 21.92 -27.17
N SER A 39 2.11 23.04 -27.86
CA SER A 39 2.95 24.14 -27.39
C SER A 39 2.22 24.99 -26.35
N PRO A 40 2.95 25.76 -25.51
CA PRO A 40 2.33 26.61 -24.48
C PRO A 40 1.32 27.64 -25.03
N SER A 41 1.53 28.13 -26.26
CA SER A 41 0.62 29.04 -26.94
C SER A 41 -0.67 28.33 -27.37
N GLU A 42 -0.59 27.12 -27.91
CA GLU A 42 -1.76 26.30 -28.29
C GLU A 42 -2.57 25.87 -27.07
N VAL A 43 -1.91 25.49 -25.99
CA VAL A 43 -2.54 25.20 -24.69
C VAL A 43 -3.33 26.41 -24.20
N SER A 44 -2.73 27.61 -24.28
CA SER A 44 -3.38 28.85 -23.89
C SER A 44 -4.58 29.18 -24.78
N ALA A 45 -4.44 29.05 -26.10
CA ALA A 45 -5.52 29.29 -27.06
C ALA A 45 -6.70 28.33 -26.83
N MET A 46 -6.42 27.06 -26.57
CA MET A 46 -7.44 26.05 -26.30
C MET A 46 -8.13 26.26 -24.95
N ALA A 47 -7.37 26.63 -23.91
CA ALA A 47 -7.92 26.98 -22.60
C ALA A 47 -8.90 28.17 -22.70
N THR A 48 -8.53 29.22 -23.41
CA THR A 48 -9.40 30.38 -23.66
C THR A 48 -10.64 30.01 -24.46
N ARG A 49 -10.48 29.26 -25.57
CA ARG A 49 -11.60 28.88 -26.45
C ARG A 49 -12.60 27.94 -25.77
N LEU A 50 -12.11 27.04 -24.91
CA LEU A 50 -12.96 26.09 -24.19
C LEU A 50 -13.41 26.61 -22.82
N ASN A 51 -12.94 27.79 -22.38
CA ASN A 51 -13.20 28.37 -21.06
C ASN A 51 -12.89 27.38 -19.92
N VAL A 52 -11.66 26.87 -19.91
CA VAL A 52 -11.12 25.92 -18.93
C VAL A 52 -9.72 26.36 -18.51
N LYS A 53 -9.19 25.80 -17.42
CA LYS A 53 -7.83 26.14 -16.99
C LYS A 53 -6.78 25.51 -17.90
N ARG A 54 -5.61 26.15 -18.01
CA ARG A 54 -4.45 25.58 -18.75
C ARG A 54 -4.00 24.24 -18.15
N GLU A 55 -4.03 24.12 -16.83
CA GLU A 55 -3.71 22.89 -16.10
C GLU A 55 -4.63 21.73 -16.53
N GLU A 56 -5.94 21.99 -16.68
CA GLU A 56 -6.91 20.98 -17.12
C GLU A 56 -6.65 20.53 -18.56
N VAL A 57 -6.18 21.44 -19.42
CA VAL A 57 -5.77 21.14 -20.80
C VAL A 57 -4.55 20.22 -20.83
N LEU A 58 -3.50 20.54 -20.05
CA LEU A 58 -2.27 19.73 -19.99
C LEU A 58 -2.52 18.34 -19.40
N GLU A 59 -3.33 18.26 -18.35
CA GLU A 59 -3.74 16.98 -17.76
C GLU A 59 -4.53 16.12 -18.75
N MET A 60 -5.52 16.71 -19.43
CA MET A 60 -6.31 16.00 -20.43
C MET A 60 -5.51 15.63 -21.68
N GLU A 61 -4.53 16.45 -22.07
CA GLU A 61 -3.59 16.10 -23.12
C GLU A 61 -2.78 14.86 -22.74
N THR A 62 -2.14 14.87 -21.56
CA THR A 62 -1.29 13.76 -21.09
C THR A 62 -2.07 12.44 -21.01
N ARG A 63 -3.34 12.51 -20.56
CA ARG A 63 -4.23 11.35 -20.49
C ARG A 63 -4.65 10.81 -21.86
N LEU A 64 -4.77 11.67 -22.86
CA LEU A 64 -5.21 11.30 -24.22
C LEU A 64 -4.03 11.04 -25.17
N SER A 65 -2.82 11.47 -24.82
CA SER A 65 -1.59 11.23 -25.59
C SER A 65 -0.88 9.93 -25.20
N GLY A 66 -1.14 9.38 -24.02
CA GLY A 66 -0.64 8.05 -23.64
C GLY A 66 -1.30 6.98 -24.50
N GLY A 67 -0.53 6.38 -25.41
CA GLY A 67 -0.93 5.13 -26.06
C GLY A 67 -0.91 3.97 -25.06
N ASP A 68 -1.72 2.94 -25.30
CA ASP A 68 -1.68 1.73 -24.49
C ASP A 68 -0.30 1.06 -24.66
N VAL A 69 0.43 0.90 -23.56
CA VAL A 69 1.66 0.12 -23.52
C VAL A 69 1.29 -1.31 -23.13
N MET A 70 1.68 -2.30 -23.94
CA MET A 70 1.49 -3.70 -23.58
C MET A 70 2.27 -4.01 -22.30
N LEU A 71 1.57 -4.54 -21.29
CA LEU A 71 2.16 -4.89 -20.00
C LEU A 71 3.21 -6.01 -20.13
N ASP A 72 2.89 -7.00 -20.97
CA ASP A 72 3.67 -8.21 -21.19
C ASP A 72 3.72 -8.51 -22.70
N PRO A 73 4.64 -7.84 -23.46
CA PRO A 73 4.80 -8.08 -24.88
C PRO A 73 5.52 -9.42 -25.12
N SER A 74 4.99 -10.24 -26.01
CA SER A 74 5.67 -11.48 -26.42
C SER A 74 6.90 -11.16 -27.29
N PRO A 75 7.99 -11.94 -27.21
CA PRO A 75 9.13 -11.80 -28.10
C PRO A 75 8.72 -11.91 -29.56
N SER A 76 9.42 -11.19 -30.44
CA SER A 76 9.21 -11.29 -31.88
C SER A 76 9.91 -12.52 -32.46
N ASP A 77 9.41 -13.04 -33.60
CA ASP A 77 9.94 -14.24 -34.28
C ASP A 77 11.38 -14.06 -34.80
N ASP A 78 11.88 -12.81 -34.85
CA ASP A 78 13.24 -12.44 -35.25
C ASP A 78 14.26 -12.52 -34.09
N GLY A 79 13.84 -12.96 -32.91
CA GLY A 79 14.74 -13.19 -31.76
C GLY A 79 15.06 -11.94 -30.94
N ASP A 80 14.43 -10.80 -31.23
CA ASP A 80 14.53 -9.60 -30.39
C ASP A 80 13.65 -9.76 -29.15
N ASP A 81 14.28 -9.72 -27.97
CA ASP A 81 13.62 -9.72 -26.66
C ASP A 81 12.73 -8.47 -26.52
N ALA A 82 11.43 -8.69 -26.30
CA ALA A 82 10.48 -7.62 -26.03
C ALA A 82 10.38 -7.39 -24.51
N PHE A 83 10.89 -6.26 -24.01
CA PHE A 83 10.78 -5.90 -22.60
C PHE A 83 9.58 -5.00 -22.33
N GLY A 84 8.57 -5.53 -21.62
CA GLY A 84 7.43 -4.76 -21.13
C GLY A 84 7.63 -4.24 -19.70
N PRO A 85 6.73 -3.37 -19.21
CA PRO A 85 6.75 -2.92 -17.83
C PRO A 85 6.81 -4.06 -16.80
N ILE A 86 6.22 -5.23 -17.10
CA ILE A 86 6.25 -6.41 -16.22
C ILE A 86 7.66 -6.86 -15.85
N ALA A 87 8.66 -6.64 -16.72
CA ALA A 87 10.05 -7.04 -16.48
C ALA A 87 10.73 -6.26 -15.34
N TYR A 88 10.18 -5.10 -14.98
CA TYR A 88 10.75 -4.19 -13.96
C TYR A 88 9.83 -3.98 -12.76
N LEU A 89 8.64 -4.59 -12.77
CA LEU A 89 7.72 -4.53 -11.64
C LEU A 89 8.17 -5.52 -10.56
N ALA A 90 8.78 -5.00 -9.51
CA ALA A 90 9.11 -5.78 -8.33
C ALA A 90 7.92 -5.85 -7.37
N ASP A 91 7.65 -7.05 -6.84
CA ASP A 91 6.73 -7.26 -5.72
C ASP A 91 7.54 -7.36 -4.43
N ALA A 92 7.53 -6.29 -3.65
CA ALA A 92 8.25 -6.21 -2.37
C ALA A 92 7.82 -7.29 -1.36
N THR A 93 6.63 -7.89 -1.51
CA THR A 93 6.14 -8.94 -0.62
C THR A 93 6.68 -10.33 -0.97
N GLN A 94 7.12 -10.53 -2.22
CA GLN A 94 7.68 -11.80 -2.69
C GLN A 94 9.21 -11.85 -2.57
N GLU A 95 9.84 -10.77 -2.11
CA GLU A 95 11.26 -10.74 -1.85
C GLU A 95 11.65 -11.84 -0.85
N PRO A 96 12.71 -12.63 -1.13
CA PRO A 96 13.10 -13.74 -0.27
C PRO A 96 13.31 -13.34 1.19
N THR A 97 13.83 -12.14 1.44
CA THR A 97 14.02 -11.59 2.79
C THR A 97 12.70 -11.33 3.50
N ALA A 98 11.72 -10.71 2.82
CA ALA A 98 10.38 -10.48 3.36
C ALA A 98 9.63 -11.80 3.66
N ARG A 99 9.81 -12.81 2.80
CA ARG A 99 9.25 -14.15 3.02
C ARG A 99 9.89 -14.87 4.22
N LEU A 100 11.20 -14.74 4.40
CA LEU A 100 11.89 -15.32 5.55
C LEU A 100 11.51 -14.60 6.85
N GLU A 101 11.37 -13.28 6.82
CA GLU A 101 10.95 -12.48 7.98
C GLU A 101 9.51 -12.82 8.41
N SER A 102 8.57 -12.88 7.47
CA SER A 102 7.19 -13.28 7.75
C SER A 102 7.10 -14.69 8.34
N GLN A 103 7.82 -15.67 7.77
CA GLN A 103 7.88 -17.02 8.34
C GLN A 103 8.44 -17.06 9.76
N ARG A 104 9.49 -16.27 10.05
CA ARG A 104 10.03 -16.15 11.41
C ARG A 104 9.01 -15.54 12.37
N HIS A 105 8.32 -14.48 11.94
CA HIS A 105 7.29 -13.83 12.73
C HIS A 105 6.11 -14.76 13.03
N ASP A 106 5.66 -15.53 12.03
CA ASP A 106 4.58 -16.52 12.17
C ASP A 106 4.98 -17.63 13.14
N ARG A 107 6.22 -18.13 13.04
CA ARG A 107 6.72 -19.15 13.96
C ARG A 107 6.85 -18.62 15.40
N MET A 108 7.34 -17.40 15.56
CA MET A 108 7.48 -16.76 16.87
C MET A 108 6.10 -16.52 17.51
N SER A 109 5.11 -16.08 16.73
CA SER A 109 3.75 -15.80 17.22
C SER A 109 2.95 -17.07 17.54
N SER A 110 3.17 -18.16 16.80
CA SER A 110 2.48 -19.44 17.03
C SER A 110 3.23 -20.32 18.04
N GLU A 111 4.27 -21.04 17.59
CA GLU A 111 5.05 -21.98 18.40
C GLU A 111 5.72 -21.30 19.60
N GLY A 112 6.27 -20.11 19.37
CA GLY A 112 6.99 -19.35 20.40
C GLY A 112 6.09 -18.97 21.58
N ILE A 113 4.91 -18.39 21.31
CA ILE A 113 3.96 -18.01 22.37
C ILE A 113 3.42 -19.24 23.10
N SER A 114 3.04 -20.31 22.37
CA SER A 114 2.58 -21.55 23.00
C SER A 114 3.62 -22.13 23.95
N THR A 115 4.88 -22.26 23.50
CA THR A 115 6.00 -22.76 24.32
C THR A 115 6.25 -21.85 25.53
N ALA A 116 6.16 -20.53 25.35
CA ALA A 116 6.38 -19.57 26.42
C ALA A 116 5.30 -19.66 27.51
N LEU A 117 4.04 -19.88 27.13
CA LEU A 117 2.93 -20.13 28.06
C LEU A 117 3.10 -21.46 28.80
N GLU A 118 3.54 -22.51 28.09
CA GLU A 118 3.81 -23.83 28.68
C GLU A 118 4.89 -23.80 29.77
N ALA A 119 5.88 -22.92 29.62
CA ALA A 119 6.93 -22.73 30.62
C ALA A 119 6.43 -22.08 31.93
N LEU A 120 5.24 -21.48 31.96
CA LEU A 120 4.65 -20.89 33.15
C LEU A 120 3.92 -21.94 33.99
N ASP A 121 3.92 -21.73 35.32
CA ASP A 121 3.00 -22.46 36.20
C ASP A 121 1.55 -22.03 35.94
N ASP A 122 0.59 -22.89 36.28
CA ASP A 122 -0.84 -22.69 35.98
C ASP A 122 -1.39 -21.35 36.48
N ARG A 123 -0.92 -20.88 37.63
CA ARG A 123 -1.35 -19.60 38.21
C ARG A 123 -0.81 -18.44 37.39
N SER A 124 0.49 -18.43 37.10
CA SER A 124 1.11 -17.40 36.26
C SER A 124 0.54 -17.38 34.85
N ARG A 125 0.30 -18.54 34.26
CA ARG A 125 -0.29 -18.69 32.91
C ARG A 125 -1.67 -18.04 32.85
N ARG A 126 -2.56 -18.40 33.78
CA ARG A 126 -3.91 -17.85 33.82
C ARG A 126 -3.92 -16.33 34.02
N ILE A 127 -3.04 -15.80 34.87
CA ILE A 127 -2.92 -14.34 35.05
C ILE A 127 -2.53 -13.64 33.74
N VAL A 128 -1.59 -14.20 32.96
CA VAL A 128 -1.19 -13.62 31.68
C VAL A 128 -2.30 -13.77 30.63
N GLU A 129 -2.94 -14.93 30.53
CA GLU A 129 -4.03 -15.18 29.58
C GLU A 129 -5.21 -14.22 29.79
N GLU A 130 -5.70 -14.08 31.03
CA GLU A 130 -6.82 -13.20 31.37
C GLU A 130 -6.50 -11.72 31.15
N ARG A 131 -5.23 -11.33 31.22
CA ARG A 131 -4.81 -9.92 31.08
C ARG A 131 -4.40 -9.50 29.68
N TRP A 132 -3.90 -10.42 28.86
CA TRP A 132 -3.27 -10.09 27.58
C TRP A 132 -3.87 -10.85 26.39
N LEU A 133 -4.45 -12.04 26.61
CA LEU A 133 -4.97 -12.87 25.52
C LEU A 133 -6.49 -12.85 25.43
N LYS A 134 -7.18 -12.63 26.56
CA LYS A 134 -8.64 -12.44 26.61
C LYS A 134 -9.06 -10.98 26.56
N VAL A 135 -8.30 -10.17 25.84
CA VAL A 135 -8.59 -8.75 25.60
C VAL A 135 -9.13 -8.63 24.19
N ASN A 136 -10.27 -7.96 24.04
CA ASN A 136 -10.87 -7.65 22.75
C ASN A 136 -10.08 -6.54 22.05
N ASP A 137 -10.30 -6.38 20.74
CA ASP A 137 -9.60 -5.37 19.92
C ASP A 137 -9.81 -3.92 20.40
N ASP A 138 -10.89 -3.66 21.14
CA ASP A 138 -11.21 -2.35 21.75
C ASP A 138 -10.56 -2.15 23.14
N GLY A 139 -9.74 -3.08 23.60
CA GLY A 139 -9.09 -3.06 24.91
C GLY A 139 -10.00 -3.50 26.07
N SER A 140 -11.21 -3.97 25.80
CA SER A 140 -12.15 -4.48 26.81
C SER A 140 -11.97 -5.99 27.06
N GLY A 141 -12.63 -6.54 28.09
CA GLY A 141 -12.73 -8.00 28.32
C GLY A 141 -11.64 -8.62 29.20
N GLY A 142 -10.45 -8.03 29.28
CA GLY A 142 -9.39 -8.52 30.17
C GLY A 142 -9.69 -8.28 31.65
N MET A 143 -9.32 -9.25 32.50
CA MET A 143 -9.48 -9.09 33.96
C MET A 143 -8.50 -8.05 34.50
N THR A 144 -8.94 -7.19 35.43
CA THR A 144 -8.02 -6.25 36.08
C THR A 144 -7.18 -6.93 37.16
N LEU A 145 -6.13 -6.25 37.61
CA LEU A 145 -5.33 -6.70 38.76
C LEU A 145 -6.17 -6.92 40.02
N HIS A 146 -7.23 -6.12 40.21
CA HIS A 146 -8.12 -6.22 41.38
C HIS A 146 -9.05 -7.43 41.27
N ASP A 147 -9.55 -7.73 40.07
CA ASP A 147 -10.41 -8.90 39.85
C ASP A 147 -9.65 -10.20 40.09
N LEU A 148 -8.42 -10.29 39.56
CA LEU A 148 -7.54 -11.44 39.79
C LEU A 148 -7.11 -11.55 41.25
N ALA A 149 -6.85 -10.42 41.91
CA ALA A 149 -6.56 -10.37 43.34
C ALA A 149 -7.70 -10.95 44.18
N ALA A 150 -8.95 -10.58 43.86
CA ALA A 150 -10.15 -11.11 44.50
C ALA A 150 -10.30 -12.63 44.28
N VAL A 151 -10.08 -13.11 43.05
CA VAL A 151 -10.16 -14.56 42.71
C VAL A 151 -9.12 -15.38 43.49
N TYR A 152 -7.89 -14.88 43.59
CA TYR A 152 -6.80 -15.61 44.25
C TYR A 152 -6.63 -15.28 45.74
N GLY A 153 -7.44 -14.39 46.30
CA GLY A 153 -7.37 -13.98 47.70
C GLY A 153 -6.03 -13.31 48.08
N VAL A 154 -5.41 -12.58 47.16
CA VAL A 154 -4.13 -11.87 47.37
C VAL A 154 -4.25 -10.40 47.03
N SER A 155 -3.23 -9.59 47.35
CA SER A 155 -3.22 -8.17 46.94
C SER A 155 -3.00 -8.00 45.43
N ALA A 156 -3.50 -6.90 44.87
CA ALA A 156 -3.26 -6.52 43.47
C ALA A 156 -1.76 -6.40 43.14
N GLU A 157 -0.96 -5.88 44.08
CA GLU A 157 0.49 -5.81 43.94
C GLU A 157 1.13 -7.20 43.86
N ARG A 158 0.60 -8.20 44.59
CA ARG A 158 1.09 -9.58 44.48
C ARG A 158 0.80 -10.16 43.09
N ILE A 159 -0.38 -9.90 42.51
CA ILE A 159 -0.69 -10.31 41.13
C ILE A 159 0.27 -9.64 40.14
N ARG A 160 0.54 -8.34 40.31
CA ARG A 160 1.49 -7.60 39.47
C ARG A 160 2.90 -8.21 39.52
N GLN A 161 3.38 -8.60 40.70
CA GLN A 161 4.68 -9.26 40.85
C GLN A 161 4.74 -10.60 40.11
N ILE A 162 3.68 -11.40 40.22
CA ILE A 162 3.58 -12.69 39.51
C ILE A 162 3.59 -12.46 38.00
N GLU A 163 2.80 -11.51 37.51
CA GLU A 163 2.78 -11.16 36.08
C GLU A 163 4.16 -10.72 35.58
N VAL A 164 4.84 -9.81 36.27
CA VAL A 164 6.17 -9.33 35.85
C VAL A 164 7.17 -10.48 35.78
N ALA A 165 7.13 -11.39 36.76
CA ALA A 165 7.98 -12.59 36.76
C ALA A 165 7.62 -13.54 35.59
N ALA A 166 6.33 -13.73 35.32
CA ALA A 166 5.83 -14.54 34.22
C ALA A 166 6.27 -13.98 32.86
N MET A 167 6.07 -12.69 32.62
CA MET A 167 6.48 -11.99 31.40
C MET A 167 7.99 -12.08 31.17
N LYS A 168 8.79 -11.97 32.24
CA LYS A 168 10.24 -12.18 32.16
C LYS A 168 10.61 -13.60 31.75
N LYS A 169 9.88 -14.61 32.26
CA LYS A 169 10.09 -16.02 31.89
C LYS A 169 9.67 -16.29 30.44
N MET A 170 8.53 -15.75 30.00
CA MET A 170 8.08 -15.84 28.61
C MET A 170 9.06 -15.20 27.65
N LYS A 171 9.57 -13.99 27.94
CA LYS A 171 10.57 -13.32 27.12
C LYS A 171 11.84 -14.16 26.94
N LYS A 172 12.27 -14.88 27.99
CA LYS A 172 13.42 -15.79 27.91
C LYS A 172 13.12 -17.01 27.04
N ALA A 173 11.92 -17.57 27.10
CA ALA A 173 11.51 -18.68 26.24
C ALA A 173 11.41 -18.26 24.76
N LEU A 174 10.85 -17.07 24.49
CA LEU A 174 10.74 -16.50 23.15
C LEU A 174 12.10 -16.19 22.52
N ALA A 175 13.12 -15.84 23.31
CA ALA A 175 14.47 -15.61 22.80
C ALA A 175 15.11 -16.84 22.13
N ALA A 176 14.59 -18.05 22.34
CA ALA A 176 15.04 -19.25 21.63
C ALA A 176 14.44 -19.37 20.21
N TYR A 177 13.41 -18.56 19.90
CA TYR A 177 12.70 -18.53 18.62
C TYR A 177 13.00 -17.28 17.78
N ALA A 178 13.78 -16.34 18.34
CA ALA A 178 14.27 -15.14 17.67
C ALA A 178 15.58 -15.40 16.93
#